data_AF-A0A3A9ZIR6-F1
#
_entry.id   AF-A0A3A9ZIR6-F1
#
_cell.length_a   1.000
_cell.length_b   1.000
_cell.length_c   1.000
_cell.angle_alpha   90.00
_cell.angle_beta   90.00
_cell.angle_gamma   90.00
#
_symmetry.space_group_name_H-M   'P 1'
#
loop_
_entity.id
_entity.type
_entity.pdbx_description
1 polymer ?
#
loop_
_entity_poly.entity_id
_entity_poly.type
_entity_poly.pdbx_seq_one_letter_code
_entity_poly.pdbx_strand_id
1 'polypeptide(L)'
;MRAGAAGLAVVVLALATGATPAAAEPAVVTTAGADLVAVALDGDSMSLRIRDAAQVAGDAPGHDPADVVLGPDGGLAGRVPAGKALAFLGAPGHAVWSLAAGDTGFPALDTTGVRPGAVTDDAVTLTLRSVEGPGTFTAYTVSGLGSASPLFGSGPGLTRTARLPVGTRTGGVVWAFDAAGEYRLTLTGSATVRSGKQASAEATYRVRVPAINPAGQAPPPAPAPAKPVTRSGGESAARALAAPAAAPKPAAVPKPAAAPPAAKAAAPAAGARQVIADGHVDMGPQLSGNSWTIRIKDDRTSPPVWRETADVVLHVRDNARITVPAGADFLGRQGDAVWLLPQSQQAGIVWPGWNTQHESVVSGVKGSVTWALKGVSGPGRFALFLTGSFGKADVLFDSVKAFPQQLSVPLNTHAHGNWAFTRPGLYRLAVQMSGTTSAGKAVTDTKTLTIAVGDSTDPASGFGSAAGSGTGSAAGSGTGSAAGSGTGTGTGDGGTDQEGGGPLPRTGAGWVLTAAAAGVVLVVVGVLLLVFARRRRHTVLPDATGGVAA
;
A
#
# COMPACT_ATOMS: atom_id res chain seq x y z
N MET A 1 86.66 2.54 -38.46
CA MET A 1 86.20 1.24 -37.95
C MET A 1 86.69 1.07 -36.51
N ARG A 2 85.78 1.10 -35.53
CA ARG A 2 85.76 0.28 -34.30
C ARG A 2 84.57 0.71 -33.44
N ALA A 3 84.04 -0.26 -32.71
CA ALA A 3 82.69 -0.37 -32.22
C ALA A 3 82.35 0.50 -31.00
N GLY A 4 81.06 0.81 -30.85
CA GLY A 4 80.43 1.25 -29.61
C GLY A 4 79.04 0.62 -29.52
N ALA A 5 78.85 -0.24 -28.52
CA ALA A 5 77.62 -0.95 -28.25
C ALA A 5 76.57 -0.03 -27.60
N ALA A 6 75.31 -0.15 -28.01
CA ALA A 6 74.17 0.47 -27.33
C ALA A 6 73.13 -0.62 -27.03
N GLY A 7 72.85 -0.81 -25.74
CA GLY A 7 71.90 -1.80 -25.23
C GLY A 7 70.45 -1.37 -25.41
N LEU A 8 69.60 -2.33 -25.74
CA LEU A 8 68.15 -2.20 -25.81
C LEU A 8 67.56 -2.56 -24.43
N ALA A 9 66.92 -1.60 -23.75
CA ALA A 9 66.13 -1.87 -22.55
C ALA A 9 64.64 -1.99 -22.96
N VAL A 10 64.08 -3.19 -22.83
CA VAL A 10 62.65 -3.48 -23.00
C VAL A 10 61.94 -3.16 -21.69
N VAL A 11 61.04 -2.18 -21.70
CA VAL A 11 60.14 -1.89 -20.58
C VAL A 11 58.91 -2.79 -20.73
N VAL A 12 58.76 -3.76 -19.83
CA VAL A 12 57.54 -4.55 -19.68
C VAL A 12 56.57 -3.76 -18.80
N LEU A 13 55.50 -3.25 -19.40
CA LEU A 13 54.41 -2.58 -18.68
C LEU A 13 53.47 -3.65 -18.09
N ALA A 14 53.55 -3.87 -16.78
CA ALA A 14 52.61 -4.74 -16.07
C ALA A 14 51.25 -4.04 -15.94
N LEU A 15 50.23 -4.57 -16.61
CA LEU A 15 48.84 -4.15 -16.45
C LEU A 15 48.31 -4.68 -15.11
N ALA A 16 48.18 -3.78 -14.12
CA ALA A 16 47.47 -4.07 -12.89
C ALA A 16 45.96 -4.16 -13.19
N THR A 17 45.37 -5.33 -13.00
CA THR A 17 43.91 -5.52 -13.01
C THR A 17 43.30 -4.86 -11.78
N GLY A 18 42.90 -3.59 -11.92
CA GLY A 18 42.12 -2.91 -10.91
C GLY A 18 40.80 -3.64 -10.71
N ALA A 19 40.55 -4.13 -9.49
CA ALA A 19 39.26 -4.64 -9.10
C ALA A 19 38.22 -3.52 -9.28
N THR A 20 37.22 -3.78 -10.12
CA THR A 20 36.05 -2.92 -10.28
C THR A 20 35.41 -2.70 -8.91
N PRO A 21 35.16 -1.46 -8.48
CA PRO A 21 34.41 -1.23 -7.25
C PRO A 21 33.04 -1.90 -7.41
N ALA A 22 32.65 -2.70 -6.41
CA ALA A 22 31.32 -3.30 -6.37
C ALA A 22 30.27 -2.19 -6.53
N ALA A 23 29.47 -2.26 -7.59
CA ALA A 23 28.40 -1.31 -7.82
C ALA A 23 27.50 -1.25 -6.59
N ALA A 24 27.17 -0.04 -6.12
CA ALA A 24 26.22 0.14 -5.04
C ALA A 24 24.92 -0.62 -5.37
N GLU A 25 24.38 -1.36 -4.40
CA GLU A 25 23.14 -2.11 -4.63
C GLU A 25 22.03 -1.11 -4.98
N PRO A 26 21.25 -1.34 -6.06
CA PRO A 26 20.18 -0.43 -6.46
C PRO A 26 19.20 -0.19 -5.31
N ALA A 27 18.64 1.02 -5.23
CA ALA A 27 17.67 1.33 -4.20
C ALA A 27 16.39 0.49 -4.40
N VAL A 28 15.83 -0.01 -3.30
CA VAL A 28 14.57 -0.77 -3.33
C VAL A 28 13.39 0.19 -3.29
N VAL A 29 12.43 -0.01 -4.20
CA VAL A 29 11.18 0.74 -4.24
C VAL A 29 10.02 -0.18 -3.86
N THR A 30 9.30 0.21 -2.81
CA THR A 30 8.02 -0.40 -2.43
C THR A 30 6.97 -0.07 -3.49
N THR A 31 6.24 -1.08 -3.94
CA THR A 31 5.25 -0.97 -5.03
C THR A 31 3.89 -0.45 -4.57
N ALA A 32 3.60 -0.49 -3.27
CA ALA A 32 2.34 -0.01 -2.72
C ALA A 32 2.15 1.49 -3.02
N GLY A 33 1.07 1.82 -3.74
CA GLY A 33 0.71 3.17 -4.17
C GLY A 33 1.61 3.78 -5.26
N ALA A 34 2.63 3.05 -5.72
CA ALA A 34 3.60 3.52 -6.70
C ALA A 34 3.02 3.58 -8.13
N ASP A 35 3.57 4.46 -8.97
CA ASP A 35 3.43 4.35 -10.41
C ASP A 35 4.55 3.45 -10.95
N LEU A 36 4.20 2.22 -11.33
CA LEU A 36 5.18 1.26 -11.86
C LEU A 36 5.73 1.72 -13.21
N VAL A 37 4.93 2.45 -13.99
CA VAL A 37 5.37 3.12 -15.20
C VAL A 37 4.70 4.49 -15.23
N ALA A 38 5.50 5.54 -15.11
CA ALA A 38 5.08 6.91 -15.37
C ALA A 38 5.65 7.35 -16.73
N VAL A 39 4.76 7.70 -17.66
CA VAL A 39 5.10 8.21 -18.99
C VAL A 39 4.97 9.72 -18.98
N ALA A 40 6.05 10.40 -19.34
CA ALA A 40 6.05 11.85 -19.54
C ALA A 40 6.56 12.20 -20.94
N LEU A 41 6.03 13.29 -21.49
CA LEU A 41 6.44 13.84 -22.78
C LEU A 41 6.81 15.31 -22.60
N ASP A 42 8.08 15.65 -22.85
CA ASP A 42 8.59 17.02 -22.88
C ASP A 42 9.07 17.35 -24.30
N GLY A 43 8.31 18.21 -25.00
CA GLY A 43 8.45 18.41 -26.44
C GLY A 43 8.25 17.09 -27.20
N ASP A 44 9.30 16.63 -27.88
CA ASP A 44 9.33 15.33 -28.58
C ASP A 44 10.00 14.22 -27.75
N SER A 45 10.49 14.53 -26.55
CA SER A 45 11.25 13.60 -25.72
C SER A 45 10.31 12.87 -24.77
N MET A 46 10.17 11.56 -24.98
CA MET A 46 9.42 10.69 -24.08
C MET A 46 10.35 10.13 -22.99
N SER A 47 9.82 9.88 -21.81
CA SER A 47 10.53 9.16 -20.75
C SER A 47 9.63 8.17 -20.03
N LEU A 48 10.24 7.09 -19.51
CA LEU A 48 9.61 6.11 -18.62
C LEU A 48 10.28 6.18 -17.26
N ARG A 49 9.50 6.30 -16.19
CA ARG A 49 9.98 6.42 -14.81
C ARG A 49 9.21 5.51 -13.86
N ILE A 50 9.73 5.31 -12.66
CA ILE A 50 9.02 4.74 -11.51
C ILE A 50 8.82 5.86 -10.48
N ARG A 51 7.61 6.05 -9.98
CA ARG A 51 7.36 6.97 -8.85
C ARG A 51 6.90 6.18 -7.64
N ASP A 52 7.64 6.23 -6.55
CA ASP A 52 7.17 5.69 -5.27
C ASP A 52 6.00 6.53 -4.71
N ALA A 53 5.30 6.04 -3.70
CA ALA A 53 4.12 6.71 -3.15
C ALA A 53 4.41 8.13 -2.64
N ALA A 54 5.61 8.40 -2.12
CA ALA A 54 5.98 9.73 -1.64
C ALA A 54 6.22 10.69 -2.82
N GLN A 55 6.86 10.21 -3.89
CA GLN A 55 7.02 10.98 -5.13
C GLN A 55 5.70 11.24 -5.83
N VAL A 56 4.76 10.28 -5.80
CA VAL A 56 3.39 10.48 -6.32
C VAL A 56 2.68 11.59 -5.53
N ALA A 57 2.74 11.54 -4.20
CA ALA A 57 2.10 12.54 -3.34
C ALA A 57 2.74 13.94 -3.46
N GLY A 58 4.04 14.01 -3.72
CA GLY A 58 4.80 15.26 -3.85
C GLY A 58 4.96 15.79 -5.28
N ASP A 59 4.39 15.12 -6.29
CA ASP A 59 4.62 15.37 -7.72
C ASP A 59 6.12 15.49 -8.08
N ALA A 60 6.93 14.61 -7.49
CA ALA A 60 8.38 14.62 -7.66
C ALA A 60 8.80 13.82 -8.91
N PRO A 61 9.96 14.15 -9.52
CA PRO A 61 10.53 13.35 -10.60
C PRO A 61 10.76 11.92 -10.15
N GLY A 62 10.30 10.95 -10.96
CA GLY A 62 10.46 9.52 -10.68
C GLY A 62 11.89 9.01 -10.89
N HIS A 63 12.18 7.88 -10.28
CA HIS A 63 13.42 7.12 -10.44
C HIS A 63 13.58 6.60 -11.88
N ASP A 64 14.83 6.51 -12.33
CA ASP A 64 15.15 5.71 -13.52
C ASP A 64 14.93 4.22 -13.19
N PRO A 65 14.18 3.45 -14.00
CA PRO A 65 13.98 2.02 -13.76
C PRO A 65 15.26 1.19 -13.65
N ALA A 66 16.38 1.65 -14.22
CA ALA A 66 17.67 0.97 -14.13
C ALA A 66 18.37 1.10 -12.77
N ASP A 67 18.03 2.15 -12.01
CA ASP A 67 18.68 2.53 -10.74
C ASP A 67 17.97 1.96 -9.51
N VAL A 68 16.79 1.38 -9.71
CA VAL A 68 15.97 0.81 -8.64
C VAL A 68 15.60 -0.64 -8.89
N VAL A 69 15.21 -1.33 -7.81
CA VAL A 69 14.62 -2.68 -7.87
C VAL A 69 13.22 -2.63 -7.26
N LEU A 70 12.25 -3.16 -7.99
CA LEU A 70 10.88 -3.35 -7.50
C LEU A 70 10.80 -4.65 -6.70
N GLY A 71 10.28 -4.59 -5.47
CA GLY A 71 10.38 -5.69 -4.48
C GLY A 71 11.65 -5.58 -3.63
N PRO A 72 11.75 -6.20 -2.42
CA PRO A 72 11.22 -7.52 -2.08
C PRO A 72 10.13 -7.52 -1.00
N ASP A 73 9.44 -6.40 -0.78
CA ASP A 73 8.53 -6.16 0.37
C ASP A 73 7.23 -7.00 0.39
N GLY A 74 7.27 -8.26 -0.06
CA GLY A 74 6.24 -9.25 0.26
C GLY A 74 5.06 -9.27 -0.69
N GLY A 75 5.33 -9.11 -2.00
CA GLY A 75 4.36 -9.43 -3.02
C GLY A 75 3.61 -10.74 -2.72
N LEU A 76 2.29 -10.76 -2.89
CA LEU A 76 1.47 -11.90 -2.51
C LEU A 76 1.78 -13.09 -3.42
N ALA A 77 2.27 -14.21 -2.87
CA ALA A 77 2.17 -15.48 -3.59
C ALA A 77 0.85 -16.15 -3.27
N GLY A 78 0.18 -16.58 -4.31
CA GLY A 78 -1.06 -17.32 -4.26
C GLY A 78 -1.03 -18.48 -5.23
N ARG A 79 -2.21 -19.04 -5.44
CA ARG A 79 -2.47 -19.97 -6.53
C ARG A 79 -3.47 -19.36 -7.48
N VAL A 80 -3.31 -19.60 -8.78
CA VAL A 80 -4.29 -19.18 -9.78
C VAL A 80 -5.66 -19.77 -9.40
N PRO A 81 -6.69 -18.94 -9.16
CA PRO A 81 -8.02 -19.44 -8.82
C PRO A 81 -8.63 -20.26 -9.96
N ALA A 82 -9.54 -21.17 -9.62
CA ALA A 82 -10.36 -21.83 -10.62
C ALA A 82 -11.30 -20.83 -11.32
N GLY A 83 -11.64 -21.09 -12.58
CA GLY A 83 -12.54 -20.26 -13.38
C GLY A 83 -11.82 -19.44 -14.45
N LYS A 84 -12.61 -18.73 -15.27
CA LYS A 84 -12.09 -18.04 -16.46
C LYS A 84 -11.46 -16.68 -16.15
N ALA A 85 -11.81 -16.05 -15.04
CA ALA A 85 -11.45 -14.66 -14.74
C ALA A 85 -9.93 -14.42 -14.64
N LEU A 86 -9.17 -15.41 -14.17
CA LEU A 86 -7.71 -15.33 -14.01
C LEU A 86 -6.98 -16.46 -14.74
N ALA A 87 -7.65 -17.16 -15.66
CA ALA A 87 -7.06 -18.26 -16.42
C ALA A 87 -5.87 -17.82 -17.30
N PHE A 88 -5.76 -16.53 -17.58
CA PHE A 88 -4.61 -15.94 -18.28
C PHE A 88 -3.31 -15.95 -17.45
N LEU A 89 -3.39 -16.18 -16.13
CA LEU A 89 -2.23 -16.36 -15.25
C LEU A 89 -1.71 -17.81 -15.24
N GLY A 90 -2.39 -18.74 -15.93
CA GLY A 90 -2.02 -20.14 -16.00
C GLY A 90 -3.14 -21.09 -15.57
N ALA A 91 -2.81 -22.36 -15.41
CA ALA A 91 -3.76 -23.39 -14.99
C ALA A 91 -4.18 -23.18 -13.51
N PRO A 92 -5.44 -23.48 -13.14
CA PRO A 92 -5.87 -23.43 -11.75
C PRO A 92 -4.93 -24.19 -10.82
N GLY A 93 -4.55 -23.57 -9.70
CA GLY A 93 -3.64 -24.17 -8.73
C GLY A 93 -2.15 -23.87 -8.96
N HIS A 94 -1.74 -23.36 -10.14
CA HIS A 94 -0.37 -22.91 -10.37
C HIS A 94 0.02 -21.79 -9.41
N ALA A 95 1.28 -21.82 -8.95
CA ALA A 95 1.80 -20.75 -8.12
C ALA A 95 1.93 -19.46 -8.94
N VAL A 96 1.55 -18.34 -8.33
CA VAL A 96 1.64 -17.01 -8.94
C VAL A 96 1.99 -16.00 -7.87
N TRP A 97 2.87 -15.08 -8.20
CA TRP A 97 3.34 -14.00 -7.35
C TRP A 97 2.83 -12.68 -7.91
N SER A 98 2.36 -11.79 -7.05
CA SER A 98 1.95 -10.43 -7.38
C SER A 98 2.88 -9.44 -6.69
N LEU A 99 3.35 -8.40 -7.38
CA LEU A 99 4.11 -7.32 -6.71
C LEU A 99 3.24 -6.41 -5.84
N ALA A 100 1.91 -6.46 -5.98
CA ALA A 100 1.02 -5.77 -5.07
C ALA A 100 0.84 -6.64 -3.82
N ALA A 101 1.36 -6.16 -2.69
CA ALA A 101 1.15 -6.79 -1.40
C ALA A 101 -0.20 -6.36 -0.81
N GLY A 102 -1.03 -7.33 -0.42
CA GLY A 102 -2.32 -7.08 0.21
C GLY A 102 -3.40 -6.58 -0.74
N ASP A 103 -4.29 -5.78 -0.18
CA ASP A 103 -5.56 -5.38 -0.72
C ASP A 103 -5.80 -3.88 -0.48
N THR A 104 -4.73 -3.10 -0.26
CA THR A 104 -4.72 -1.63 -0.21
C THR A 104 -3.50 -1.12 -0.96
N GLY A 105 -3.57 0.10 -1.51
CA GLY A 105 -2.42 0.72 -2.19
C GLY A 105 -1.97 0.00 -3.46
N PHE A 106 -2.88 -0.32 -4.37
CA PHE A 106 -2.47 -0.90 -5.66
C PHE A 106 -1.55 0.07 -6.43
N PRO A 107 -0.52 -0.45 -7.10
CA PRO A 107 0.25 0.32 -8.06
C PRO A 107 -0.60 0.80 -9.24
N ALA A 108 -0.05 1.74 -10.02
CA ALA A 108 -0.68 2.30 -11.21
C ALA A 108 0.26 2.36 -12.42
N LEU A 109 -0.34 2.56 -13.61
CA LEU A 109 0.34 3.06 -14.81
C LEU A 109 -0.10 4.51 -15.01
N ASP A 110 0.85 5.44 -15.05
CA ASP A 110 0.57 6.86 -15.15
C ASP A 110 0.98 7.42 -16.52
N THR A 111 0.05 8.14 -17.14
CA THR A 111 0.24 8.89 -18.39
C THR A 111 -0.13 10.36 -18.24
N THR A 112 -0.34 10.85 -17.01
CA THR A 112 -0.68 12.26 -16.74
C THR A 112 0.42 13.22 -17.18
N GLY A 113 1.67 12.73 -17.26
CA GLY A 113 2.79 13.45 -17.86
C GLY A 113 2.68 13.66 -19.38
N VAL A 114 1.65 13.12 -20.05
CA VAL A 114 1.32 13.39 -21.44
C VAL A 114 -0.01 14.14 -21.50
N ARG A 115 0.01 15.39 -21.95
CA ARG A 115 -1.19 16.23 -21.99
C ARG A 115 -2.16 15.75 -23.08
N PRO A 116 -3.48 15.79 -22.84
CA PRO A 116 -4.47 15.64 -23.89
C PRO A 116 -4.19 16.59 -25.06
N GLY A 117 -4.29 16.05 -26.27
CA GLY A 117 -3.94 16.67 -27.53
C GLY A 117 -2.45 16.73 -27.86
N ALA A 118 -1.53 16.29 -27.00
CA ALA A 118 -0.09 16.35 -27.30
C ALA A 118 0.36 15.31 -28.34
N VAL A 119 -0.37 14.20 -28.41
CA VAL A 119 -0.10 13.06 -29.29
C VAL A 119 -1.33 12.74 -30.13
N THR A 120 -1.11 12.08 -31.27
CA THR A 120 -2.19 11.58 -32.13
C THR A 120 -3.03 10.55 -31.37
N ASP A 121 -4.35 10.62 -31.55
CA ASP A 121 -5.35 9.74 -30.94
C ASP A 121 -5.37 9.70 -29.40
N ASP A 122 -4.71 10.66 -28.73
CA ASP A 122 -4.66 10.79 -27.27
C ASP A 122 -4.34 9.48 -26.54
N ALA A 123 -3.39 8.72 -27.09
CA ALA A 123 -2.95 7.47 -26.50
C ALA A 123 -1.43 7.26 -26.57
N VAL A 124 -0.91 6.59 -25.55
CA VAL A 124 0.44 6.04 -25.49
C VAL A 124 0.37 4.53 -25.61
N THR A 125 1.28 3.93 -26.38
CA THR A 125 1.44 2.48 -26.45
C THR A 125 2.60 2.05 -25.56
N LEU A 126 2.35 1.19 -24.59
CA LEU A 126 3.38 0.47 -23.85
C LEU A 126 3.60 -0.91 -24.50
N THR A 127 4.85 -1.26 -24.74
CA THR A 127 5.26 -2.52 -25.38
C THR A 127 6.27 -3.26 -24.51
N LEU A 128 5.99 -4.51 -24.16
CA LEU A 128 6.92 -5.44 -23.52
C LEU A 128 7.85 -6.06 -24.56
N ARG A 129 9.09 -5.58 -24.60
CA ARG A 129 10.12 -6.01 -25.55
C ARG A 129 10.74 -7.34 -25.16
N SER A 130 11.13 -7.48 -23.90
CA SER A 130 11.76 -8.70 -23.38
C SER A 130 11.36 -8.95 -21.92
N VAL A 131 11.44 -10.22 -21.54
CA VAL A 131 11.35 -10.70 -20.17
C VAL A 131 12.52 -11.64 -19.99
N GLU A 132 13.52 -11.21 -19.23
CA GLU A 132 14.62 -12.06 -18.78
C GLU A 132 14.34 -12.45 -17.34
N GLY A 133 14.24 -13.73 -17.05
CA GLY A 133 13.92 -14.23 -15.71
C GLY A 133 13.44 -15.67 -15.74
N PRO A 134 13.14 -16.25 -14.57
CA PRO A 134 12.81 -17.67 -14.44
C PRO A 134 11.41 -18.06 -14.94
N GLY A 135 10.56 -17.11 -15.28
CA GLY A 135 9.15 -17.34 -15.55
C GLY A 135 8.51 -16.33 -16.50
N THR A 136 7.18 -16.37 -16.59
CA THR A 136 6.37 -15.42 -17.34
C THR A 136 6.02 -14.20 -16.50
N PHE A 137 5.74 -13.10 -17.19
CA PHE A 137 5.30 -11.84 -16.61
C PHE A 137 3.94 -11.46 -17.19
N THR A 138 3.03 -10.99 -16.34
CA THR A 138 1.72 -10.49 -16.75
C THR A 138 1.39 -9.20 -16.01
N ALA A 139 1.06 -8.14 -16.75
CA ALA A 139 0.42 -6.95 -16.22
C ALA A 139 -1.09 -7.02 -16.48
N TYR A 140 -1.90 -6.78 -15.46
CA TYR A 140 -3.36 -6.72 -15.56
C TYR A 140 -3.94 -5.70 -14.58
N THR A 141 -5.17 -5.26 -14.78
CA THR A 141 -5.92 -4.47 -13.79
C THR A 141 -6.90 -5.34 -13.04
N VAL A 142 -7.13 -5.00 -11.77
CA VAL A 142 -8.22 -5.56 -10.97
C VAL A 142 -9.21 -4.44 -10.65
N SER A 143 -10.44 -4.59 -11.12
CA SER A 143 -11.53 -3.70 -10.76
C SER A 143 -11.92 -3.85 -9.29
N GLY A 144 -12.66 -2.89 -8.75
CA GLY A 144 -13.12 -2.95 -7.37
C GLY A 144 -13.89 -4.23 -7.02
N LEU A 145 -14.64 -4.84 -7.95
CA LEU A 145 -15.35 -6.12 -7.74
C LEU A 145 -14.57 -7.37 -8.17
N GLY A 146 -13.25 -7.25 -8.31
CA GLY A 146 -12.39 -8.41 -8.56
C GLY A 146 -12.34 -8.88 -10.01
N SER A 147 -13.04 -8.21 -10.93
CA SER A 147 -12.88 -8.48 -12.37
C SER A 147 -11.46 -8.10 -12.80
N ALA A 148 -10.72 -9.07 -13.31
CA ALA A 148 -9.35 -8.89 -13.79
C ALA A 148 -9.31 -8.74 -15.31
N SER A 149 -8.55 -7.76 -15.81
CA SER A 149 -8.40 -7.50 -17.25
C SER A 149 -6.91 -7.46 -17.62
N PRO A 150 -6.41 -8.39 -18.45
CA PRO A 150 -5.03 -8.36 -18.93
C PRO A 150 -4.72 -7.06 -19.67
N LEU A 151 -3.55 -6.49 -19.40
CA LEU A 151 -3.01 -5.35 -20.13
C LEU A 151 -2.00 -5.84 -21.17
N PHE A 152 -0.94 -6.50 -20.71
CA PHE A 152 0.12 -7.06 -21.54
C PHE A 152 0.92 -8.11 -20.77
N GLY A 153 1.62 -9.01 -21.46
CA GLY A 153 2.46 -10.01 -20.79
C GLY A 153 3.25 -10.89 -21.75
N SER A 154 4.06 -11.77 -21.20
CA SER A 154 4.83 -12.77 -21.94
C SER A 154 4.19 -14.16 -21.97
N GLY A 155 3.11 -14.37 -21.20
CA GLY A 155 2.38 -15.63 -21.13
C GLY A 155 1.59 -15.95 -22.41
N PRO A 156 1.20 -17.23 -22.61
CA PRO A 156 0.43 -17.65 -23.77
C PRO A 156 -0.90 -16.89 -23.92
N GLY A 157 -1.20 -16.44 -25.14
CA GLY A 157 -2.47 -15.75 -25.45
C GLY A 157 -2.53 -14.28 -24.98
N LEU A 158 -1.48 -13.74 -24.38
CA LEU A 158 -1.38 -12.33 -24.00
C LEU A 158 -0.73 -11.49 -25.10
N THR A 159 -1.22 -10.26 -25.27
CA THR A 159 -0.56 -9.26 -26.10
C THR A 159 0.72 -8.77 -25.43
N ARG A 160 1.72 -8.41 -26.23
CA ARG A 160 2.92 -7.72 -25.75
C ARG A 160 2.71 -6.22 -25.59
N THR A 161 1.55 -5.70 -25.98
CA THR A 161 1.26 -4.27 -26.06
C THR A 161 -0.01 -3.92 -25.30
N ALA A 162 -0.01 -2.74 -24.69
CA ALA A 162 -1.17 -2.09 -24.10
C ALA A 162 -1.26 -0.64 -24.60
N ARG A 163 -2.45 -0.24 -25.03
CA ARG A 163 -2.74 1.14 -25.44
C ARG A 163 -3.44 1.85 -24.28
N LEU A 164 -2.82 2.90 -23.76
CA LEU A 164 -3.30 3.66 -22.61
C LEU A 164 -3.77 5.05 -23.06
N PRO A 165 -4.94 5.53 -22.59
CA PRO A 165 -5.34 6.92 -22.81
C PRO A 165 -4.36 7.86 -22.09
N VAL A 166 -4.03 9.00 -22.70
CA VAL A 166 -3.18 10.02 -22.06
C VAL A 166 -3.92 10.75 -20.94
N GLY A 167 -3.18 11.51 -20.13
CA GLY A 167 -3.78 12.30 -19.05
C GLY A 167 -4.39 11.45 -17.94
N THR A 168 -4.07 10.14 -17.89
CA THR A 168 -4.77 9.18 -17.05
C THR A 168 -3.81 8.43 -16.15
N ARG A 169 -4.20 8.28 -14.88
CA ARG A 169 -3.56 7.37 -13.93
C ARG A 169 -4.40 6.09 -13.80
N THR A 170 -3.96 5.02 -14.46
CA THR A 170 -4.63 3.72 -14.47
C THR A 170 -4.26 2.95 -13.20
N GLY A 171 -5.09 3.00 -12.16
CA GLY A 171 -4.88 2.27 -10.91
C GLY A 171 -5.31 0.79 -10.97
N GLY A 172 -5.12 0.08 -9.85
CA GLY A 172 -5.49 -1.34 -9.72
C GLY A 172 -4.57 -2.27 -10.51
N VAL A 173 -3.36 -1.81 -10.82
CA VAL A 173 -2.41 -2.53 -11.67
C VAL A 173 -1.69 -3.58 -10.85
N VAL A 174 -1.70 -4.79 -11.38
CA VAL A 174 -0.98 -5.92 -10.83
C VAL A 174 0.06 -6.39 -11.84
N TRP A 175 1.31 -6.44 -11.38
CA TRP A 175 2.38 -7.16 -12.06
C TRP A 175 2.52 -8.52 -11.40
N ALA A 176 2.28 -9.58 -12.17
CA ALA A 176 2.32 -10.96 -11.72
C ALA A 176 3.36 -11.81 -12.45
N PHE A 177 3.86 -12.81 -11.75
CA PHE A 177 4.94 -13.70 -12.15
C PHE A 177 4.58 -15.13 -11.79
N ASP A 178 4.94 -16.12 -12.61
CA ASP A 178 4.65 -17.55 -12.34
C ASP A 178 5.84 -18.30 -11.71
N ALA A 179 6.96 -17.61 -11.48
CA ALA A 179 8.12 -18.14 -10.79
C ALA A 179 8.79 -17.07 -9.92
N ALA A 180 9.36 -17.48 -8.80
CA ALA A 180 10.20 -16.62 -7.97
C ALA A 180 11.60 -16.45 -8.57
N GLY A 181 12.21 -15.29 -8.34
CA GLY A 181 13.56 -14.96 -8.76
C GLY A 181 13.69 -13.52 -9.26
N GLU A 182 14.82 -13.22 -9.87
CA GLU A 182 15.13 -11.91 -10.43
C GLU A 182 14.64 -11.82 -11.88
N TYR A 183 14.01 -10.70 -12.23
CA TYR A 183 13.56 -10.40 -13.57
C TYR A 183 14.12 -9.08 -14.08
N ARG A 184 14.38 -9.02 -15.38
CA ARG A 184 14.56 -7.78 -16.15
C ARG A 184 13.47 -7.70 -17.21
N LEU A 185 12.66 -6.64 -17.13
CA LEU A 185 11.58 -6.39 -18.09
C LEU A 185 11.94 -5.15 -18.91
N THR A 186 12.10 -5.30 -20.22
CA THR A 186 12.33 -4.13 -21.08
C THR A 186 11.00 -3.66 -21.65
N LEU A 187 10.62 -2.43 -21.32
CA LEU A 187 9.41 -1.78 -21.79
C LEU A 187 9.77 -0.61 -22.71
N THR A 188 9.01 -0.45 -23.79
CA THR A 188 9.04 0.73 -24.65
C THR A 188 7.71 1.46 -24.55
N GLY A 189 7.73 2.75 -24.25
CA GLY A 189 6.61 3.65 -24.45
C GLY A 189 6.75 4.35 -25.79
N SER A 190 5.68 4.45 -26.56
CA SER A 190 5.68 5.18 -27.82
C SER A 190 4.36 5.90 -28.10
N ALA A 191 4.46 7.02 -28.79
CA ALA A 191 3.32 7.77 -29.32
C ALA A 191 3.77 8.61 -30.52
N THR A 192 2.83 8.95 -31.39
CA THR A 192 3.08 9.89 -32.50
C THR A 192 2.73 11.29 -31.99
N VAL A 193 3.68 12.22 -31.98
CA VAL A 193 3.41 13.62 -31.62
C VAL A 193 2.71 14.33 -32.78
N ARG A 194 2.05 15.48 -32.53
CA ARG A 194 1.33 16.23 -33.58
C ARG A 194 2.15 16.60 -34.81
N SER A 195 3.47 16.74 -34.68
CA SER A 195 4.37 16.98 -35.81
C SER A 195 4.47 15.78 -36.77
N GLY A 196 3.87 14.63 -36.43
CA GLY A 196 3.96 13.37 -37.17
C GLY A 196 5.18 12.53 -36.80
N LYS A 197 6.09 13.06 -35.96
CA LYS A 197 7.27 12.33 -35.47
C LYS A 197 6.87 11.30 -34.41
N GLN A 198 7.56 10.17 -34.39
CA GLN A 198 7.42 9.18 -33.34
C GLN A 198 8.28 9.57 -32.13
N ALA A 199 7.65 9.78 -30.98
CA ALA A 199 8.31 9.86 -29.69
C ALA A 199 8.33 8.45 -29.07
N SER A 200 9.49 8.03 -28.56
CA SER A 200 9.66 6.71 -27.96
C SER A 200 10.70 6.77 -26.84
N ALA A 201 10.48 5.97 -25.80
CA ALA A 201 11.41 5.77 -24.71
C ALA A 201 11.46 4.28 -24.36
N GLU A 202 12.64 3.77 -24.05
CA GLU A 202 12.84 2.40 -23.61
C GLU A 202 13.52 2.40 -22.23
N ALA A 203 13.05 1.53 -21.33
CA ALA A 203 13.64 1.35 -20.03
C ALA A 203 13.60 -0.12 -19.61
N THR A 204 14.60 -0.53 -18.82
CA THR A 204 14.69 -1.89 -18.28
C THR A 204 14.42 -1.87 -16.79
N TYR A 205 13.33 -2.52 -16.39
CA TYR A 205 12.85 -2.63 -15.03
C TYR A 205 13.46 -3.85 -14.36
N ARG A 206 14.05 -3.66 -13.18
CA ARG A 206 14.54 -4.76 -12.33
C ARG A 206 13.49 -5.11 -11.30
N VAL A 207 13.12 -6.39 -11.23
CA VAL A 207 12.10 -6.88 -10.31
C VAL A 207 12.63 -8.07 -9.55
N ARG A 208 12.51 -8.04 -8.22
CA ARG A 208 12.86 -9.14 -7.32
C ARG A 208 11.58 -9.79 -6.80
N VAL A 209 11.30 -11.02 -7.25
CA VAL A 209 10.17 -11.84 -6.79
C VAL A 209 10.65 -12.82 -5.71
N PRO A 210 10.19 -12.70 -4.45
CA PRO A 210 10.69 -13.53 -3.37
C PRO A 210 10.24 -14.99 -3.52
N ALA A 211 11.15 -15.93 -3.25
CA ALA A 211 10.79 -17.34 -3.09
C ALA A 211 9.96 -17.49 -1.81
N ILE A 212 8.71 -17.95 -1.93
CA ILE A 212 7.92 -18.31 -0.75
C ILE A 212 8.21 -19.78 -0.45
N ASN A 213 8.99 -20.03 0.60
CA ASN A 213 9.19 -21.37 1.11
C ASN A 213 8.01 -21.72 2.01
N PRO A 214 7.10 -22.63 1.63
CA PRO A 214 6.01 -23.02 2.52
C PRO A 214 6.63 -23.68 3.74
N ALA A 215 6.40 -23.11 4.93
CA ALA A 215 6.77 -23.78 6.16
C ALA A 215 6.07 -25.16 6.19
N GLY A 216 6.85 -26.24 6.14
CA GLY A 216 6.35 -27.58 6.46
C GLY A 216 6.51 -28.70 5.42
N GLN A 217 7.40 -28.61 4.43
CA GLN A 217 7.79 -29.79 3.66
C GLN A 217 9.26 -30.12 3.90
N ALA A 218 9.50 -31.09 4.79
CA ALA A 218 10.83 -31.64 5.01
C ALA A 218 11.36 -32.22 3.68
N PRO A 219 12.63 -31.97 3.32
CA PRO A 219 13.25 -32.62 2.17
C PRO A 219 13.21 -34.15 2.35
N PRO A 220 13.03 -34.95 1.28
CA PRO A 220 13.19 -36.40 1.38
C PRO A 220 14.63 -36.72 1.85
N PRO A 221 14.83 -37.76 2.68
CA PRO A 221 16.14 -38.06 3.26
C PRO A 221 17.14 -38.43 2.16
N ALA A 222 18.27 -37.73 2.13
CA ALA A 222 19.40 -38.04 1.27
C ALA A 222 20.14 -39.32 1.74
N PRO A 223 20.77 -40.10 0.85
CA PRO A 223 21.54 -41.29 1.22
C PRO A 223 22.75 -40.93 2.08
N ALA A 224 23.07 -41.81 3.04
CA ALA A 224 24.06 -41.60 4.09
C ALA A 224 25.49 -41.30 3.57
N PRO A 225 26.24 -40.39 4.22
CA PRO A 225 27.62 -40.06 3.84
C PRO A 225 28.64 -41.08 4.39
N ALA A 226 29.67 -41.37 3.58
CA ALA A 226 30.86 -42.10 4.02
C ALA A 226 31.77 -41.22 4.92
N LYS A 227 32.45 -41.88 5.86
CA LYS A 227 33.12 -41.30 7.04
C LYS A 227 34.34 -40.40 6.74
N PRO A 228 34.69 -39.48 7.66
CA PRO A 228 35.79 -38.51 7.50
C PRO A 228 37.14 -39.06 7.97
N VAL A 229 38.24 -38.57 7.37
CA VAL A 229 39.60 -38.70 7.91
C VAL A 229 40.08 -37.33 8.39
N THR A 230 40.36 -37.25 9.69
CA THR A 230 40.95 -36.11 10.42
C THR A 230 42.47 -36.04 10.33
N ARG A 231 43.03 -34.83 10.42
CA ARG A 231 44.26 -34.40 11.16
C ARG A 231 44.32 -32.86 11.06
N SER A 232 44.01 -32.07 12.10
CA SER A 232 44.88 -31.57 13.21
C SER A 232 46.23 -30.99 12.72
N GLY A 233 46.68 -29.78 13.04
CA GLY A 233 46.25 -28.71 13.96
C GLY A 233 47.30 -27.58 13.93
N GLY A 234 47.04 -26.45 14.60
CA GLY A 234 48.06 -25.41 14.87
C GLY A 234 47.52 -23.98 14.95
N GLU A 235 47.31 -23.48 16.17
CA GLU A 235 47.12 -22.05 16.49
C GLU A 235 48.39 -21.22 16.21
N SER A 236 48.24 -19.94 15.80
CA SER A 236 49.00 -18.83 16.41
C SER A 236 48.56 -17.43 15.91
N ALA A 237 48.21 -16.60 16.91
CA ALA A 237 48.42 -15.16 17.08
C ALA A 237 48.04 -14.12 16.00
N ALA A 238 47.07 -13.29 16.38
CA ALA A 238 46.79 -11.98 15.81
C ALA A 238 47.92 -10.96 16.09
N ARG A 239 48.22 -10.11 15.10
CA ARG A 239 49.03 -8.90 15.26
C ARG A 239 48.21 -7.69 14.78
N ALA A 240 48.13 -6.68 15.64
CA ALA A 240 47.42 -5.42 15.41
C ALA A 240 48.12 -4.56 14.34
N LEU A 241 47.32 -3.89 13.49
CA LEU A 241 47.76 -2.80 12.63
C LEU A 241 46.79 -1.61 12.78
N ALA A 242 47.40 -0.43 12.79
CA ALA A 242 46.88 0.84 13.24
C ALA A 242 45.82 1.48 12.33
N ALA A 243 45.07 2.42 12.92
CA ALA A 243 44.06 3.26 12.29
C ALA A 243 44.66 4.28 11.29
N PRO A 244 44.02 4.54 10.14
CA PRO A 244 44.28 5.74 9.34
C PRO A 244 43.34 6.90 9.69
N ALA A 245 43.87 8.10 9.46
CA ALA A 245 43.35 9.41 9.83
C ALA A 245 42.20 9.93 8.94
N ALA A 246 41.60 11.01 9.42
CA ALA A 246 40.43 11.73 8.89
C ALA A 246 40.58 12.24 7.44
N ALA A 247 39.48 12.14 6.69
CA ALA A 247 39.29 12.71 5.36
C ALA A 247 38.79 14.18 5.41
N PRO A 248 39.08 15.01 4.40
CA PRO A 248 38.76 16.43 4.40
C PRO A 248 37.28 16.74 4.06
N LYS A 249 36.83 17.88 4.57
CA LYS A 249 35.47 18.45 4.46
C LYS A 249 35.14 18.91 3.02
N PRO A 250 33.98 18.55 2.44
CA PRO A 250 33.53 19.10 1.15
C PRO A 250 33.14 20.59 1.26
N ALA A 251 33.56 21.36 0.27
CA ALA A 251 33.17 22.76 0.07
C ALA A 251 31.71 22.88 -0.43
N ALA A 252 31.06 23.97 -0.03
CA ALA A 252 29.65 24.25 -0.34
C ALA A 252 29.45 24.62 -1.82
N VAL A 253 28.42 24.03 -2.44
CA VAL A 253 27.88 24.39 -3.76
C VAL A 253 26.83 25.49 -3.57
N PRO A 254 26.79 26.54 -4.42
CA PRO A 254 25.92 27.70 -4.22
C PRO A 254 24.43 27.40 -4.47
N LYS A 255 23.60 27.98 -3.60
CA LYS A 255 22.14 28.00 -3.60
C LYS A 255 21.57 28.64 -4.88
N PRO A 256 20.67 27.99 -5.64
CA PRO A 256 19.90 28.66 -6.69
C PRO A 256 18.97 29.72 -6.11
N ALA A 257 18.95 30.90 -6.74
CA ALA A 257 18.12 32.03 -6.36
C ALA A 257 16.62 31.71 -6.52
N ALA A 258 15.82 32.07 -5.51
CA ALA A 258 14.38 31.90 -5.52
C ALA A 258 13.72 32.87 -6.52
N ALA A 259 12.84 32.34 -7.37
CA ALA A 259 11.89 33.14 -8.13
C ALA A 259 10.86 33.79 -7.17
N PRO A 260 10.36 35.00 -7.46
CA PRO A 260 9.40 35.68 -6.60
C PRO A 260 8.05 34.92 -6.54
N PRO A 261 7.38 34.86 -5.38
CA PRO A 261 6.14 34.12 -5.22
C PRO A 261 5.00 34.78 -6.00
N ALA A 262 4.33 33.99 -6.84
CA ALA A 262 3.02 34.34 -7.38
C ALA A 262 2.02 34.54 -6.23
N ALA A 263 1.16 35.55 -6.36
CA ALA A 263 0.18 35.92 -5.35
C ALA A 263 -0.70 34.71 -4.97
N LYS A 264 -0.65 34.35 -3.69
CA LYS A 264 -1.41 33.26 -3.09
C LYS A 264 -2.91 33.58 -3.15
N ALA A 265 -3.65 32.88 -4.00
CA ALA A 265 -5.10 32.82 -3.88
C ALA A 265 -5.46 32.32 -2.47
N ALA A 266 -6.40 33.00 -1.81
CA ALA A 266 -6.80 32.67 -0.45
C ALA A 266 -7.25 31.20 -0.37
N ALA A 267 -6.67 30.45 0.57
CA ALA A 267 -7.09 29.07 0.83
C ALA A 267 -8.56 29.08 1.31
N PRO A 268 -9.44 28.22 0.77
CA PRO A 268 -10.83 28.16 1.20
C PRO A 268 -10.91 27.82 2.70
N ALA A 269 -11.78 28.53 3.42
CA ALA A 269 -11.95 28.36 4.86
C ALA A 269 -12.41 26.94 5.22
N ALA A 270 -11.87 26.38 6.32
CA ALA A 270 -12.16 25.03 6.80
C ALA A 270 -13.64 24.80 7.21
N GLY A 271 -14.43 25.87 7.38
CA GLY A 271 -15.85 25.82 7.76
C GLY A 271 -16.85 26.03 6.61
N ALA A 272 -16.40 26.04 5.34
CA ALA A 272 -17.31 26.11 4.21
C ALA A 272 -17.88 24.71 3.91
N ARG A 273 -19.21 24.61 3.80
CA ARG A 273 -19.90 23.39 3.36
C ARG A 273 -19.40 22.99 1.98
N GLN A 274 -19.04 21.71 1.84
CA GLN A 274 -18.39 21.18 0.66
C GLN A 274 -19.07 19.90 0.18
N VAL A 275 -19.57 19.94 -1.05
CA VAL A 275 -19.88 18.72 -1.80
C VAL A 275 -18.60 18.26 -2.51
N ILE A 276 -18.23 17.00 -2.34
CA ILE A 276 -17.04 16.40 -2.96
C ILE A 276 -17.49 15.25 -3.85
N ALA A 277 -17.44 15.46 -5.17
CA ALA A 277 -17.88 14.48 -6.16
C ALA A 277 -16.71 13.84 -6.95
N ASP A 278 -15.49 14.35 -6.76
CA ASP A 278 -14.26 13.83 -7.34
C ASP A 278 -13.05 14.09 -6.43
N GLY A 279 -11.98 13.33 -6.64
CA GLY A 279 -10.68 13.57 -6.00
C GLY A 279 -10.46 12.81 -4.69
N HIS A 280 -9.23 12.91 -4.18
CA HIS A 280 -8.77 12.18 -3.00
C HIS A 280 -9.24 12.83 -1.69
N VAL A 281 -9.82 12.03 -0.81
CA VAL A 281 -10.19 12.44 0.55
C VAL A 281 -9.95 11.31 1.53
N ASP A 282 -9.52 11.63 2.75
CA ASP A 282 -9.35 10.63 3.81
C ASP A 282 -10.10 11.01 5.06
N MET A 283 -10.75 10.03 5.70
CA MET A 283 -11.19 10.18 7.08
C MET A 283 -10.05 9.82 8.04
N GLY A 284 -9.74 10.70 8.98
CA GLY A 284 -8.72 10.41 9.99
C GLY A 284 -8.95 11.15 11.30
N PRO A 285 -8.39 10.66 12.41
CA PRO A 285 -8.43 11.38 13.67
C PRO A 285 -7.34 12.46 13.72
N GLN A 286 -7.60 13.50 14.50
CA GLN A 286 -6.60 14.46 14.96
C GLN A 286 -6.61 14.47 16.49
N LEU A 287 -5.43 14.68 17.07
CA LEU A 287 -5.24 14.79 18.51
C LEU A 287 -4.77 16.21 18.83
N SER A 288 -5.50 16.90 19.71
CA SER A 288 -5.09 18.20 20.24
C SER A 288 -5.20 18.16 21.76
N GLY A 289 -4.05 18.07 22.44
CA GLY A 289 -4.00 17.72 23.86
C GLY A 289 -4.68 16.38 24.13
N ASN A 290 -5.82 16.42 24.82
CA ASN A 290 -6.65 15.23 25.10
C ASN A 290 -7.90 15.14 24.21
N SER A 291 -8.09 16.09 23.29
CA SER A 291 -9.21 16.09 22.35
C SER A 291 -8.87 15.23 21.14
N TRP A 292 -9.71 14.25 20.86
CA TRP A 292 -9.63 13.38 19.69
C TRP A 292 -10.80 13.73 18.79
N THR A 293 -10.54 14.02 17.52
CA THR A 293 -11.60 14.46 16.60
C THR A 293 -11.42 13.83 15.24
N ILE A 294 -12.45 13.15 14.75
CA ILE A 294 -12.50 12.61 13.38
C ILE A 294 -12.80 13.75 12.42
N ARG A 295 -11.96 13.91 11.41
CA ARG A 295 -12.09 14.91 10.34
C ARG A 295 -11.88 14.29 8.97
N ILE A 296 -12.24 15.04 7.94
CA ILE A 296 -11.94 14.71 6.54
C ILE A 296 -10.75 15.54 6.08
N LYS A 297 -9.68 14.88 5.66
CA LYS A 297 -8.56 15.48 4.95
C LYS A 297 -8.95 15.61 3.47
N ASP A 298 -9.15 16.84 3.00
CA ASP A 298 -9.46 17.17 1.61
C ASP A 298 -8.18 17.58 0.88
N ASP A 299 -7.62 16.63 0.11
CA ASP A 299 -6.33 16.76 -0.59
C ASP A 299 -6.50 17.24 -2.04
N ARG A 300 -7.69 17.71 -2.42
CA ARG A 300 -7.94 18.26 -3.77
C ARG A 300 -7.26 19.61 -3.99
N THR A 301 -6.81 20.25 -2.91
CA THR A 301 -6.01 21.47 -2.94
C THR A 301 -4.70 21.24 -2.19
N SER A 302 -3.63 21.94 -2.59
CA SER A 302 -2.36 21.93 -1.88
C SER A 302 -2.08 23.31 -1.27
N PRO A 303 -1.83 23.43 0.05
CA PRO A 303 -1.85 22.35 1.04
C PRO A 303 -3.26 21.79 1.30
N PRO A 304 -3.37 20.57 1.84
CA PRO A 304 -4.66 19.95 2.12
C PRO A 304 -5.44 20.67 3.21
N VAL A 305 -6.76 20.57 3.16
CA VAL A 305 -7.67 21.22 4.12
C VAL A 305 -8.36 20.15 4.98
N TRP A 306 -8.23 20.25 6.30
CA TRP A 306 -8.98 19.42 7.24
C TRP A 306 -10.35 20.02 7.50
N ARG A 307 -11.41 19.28 7.16
CA ARG A 307 -12.82 19.71 7.27
C ARG A 307 -13.55 18.92 8.36
N GLU A 308 -14.53 19.56 8.99
CA GLU A 308 -15.48 18.86 9.84
C GLU A 308 -16.36 17.92 9.01
N THR A 309 -16.65 16.72 9.53
CA THR A 309 -17.50 15.73 8.84
C THR A 309 -18.91 16.26 8.56
N ALA A 310 -19.42 17.17 9.39
CA ALA A 310 -20.72 17.81 9.22
C ALA A 310 -20.77 18.83 8.05
N ASP A 311 -19.61 19.33 7.64
CA ASP A 311 -19.47 20.30 6.54
C ASP A 311 -19.13 19.61 5.21
N VAL A 312 -19.10 18.27 5.16
CA VAL A 312 -18.76 17.51 3.96
C VAL A 312 -19.88 16.55 3.59
N VAL A 313 -20.28 16.59 2.32
CA VAL A 313 -21.08 15.53 1.68
C VAL A 313 -20.25 14.93 0.55
N LEU A 314 -19.99 13.62 0.63
CA LEU A 314 -19.37 12.89 -0.47
C LEU A 314 -20.48 12.53 -1.47
N HIS A 315 -20.31 12.88 -2.74
CA HIS A 315 -21.29 12.63 -3.79
C HIS A 315 -20.80 11.52 -4.72
N VAL A 316 -21.46 10.38 -4.65
CA VAL A 316 -21.23 9.22 -5.53
C VAL A 316 -22.14 9.37 -6.75
N ARG A 317 -21.60 9.95 -7.83
CA ARG A 317 -22.35 10.18 -9.07
C ARG A 317 -22.63 8.88 -9.84
N ASP A 318 -23.51 8.94 -10.84
CA ASP A 318 -23.87 7.78 -11.68
C ASP A 318 -22.71 7.27 -12.55
N ASN A 319 -21.64 8.06 -12.72
CA ASN A 319 -20.41 7.58 -13.35
C ASN A 319 -19.68 6.47 -12.55
N ALA A 320 -20.05 6.26 -11.28
CA ALA A 320 -19.57 5.16 -10.44
C ALA A 320 -20.52 3.95 -10.44
N ARG A 321 -21.59 3.96 -11.26
CA ARG A 321 -22.56 2.88 -11.34
C ARG A 321 -22.01 1.70 -12.14
N ILE A 322 -22.08 0.51 -11.56
CA ILE A 322 -21.63 -0.75 -12.18
C ILE A 322 -22.67 -1.85 -12.00
N THR A 323 -22.47 -2.96 -12.72
CA THR A 323 -23.27 -4.17 -12.57
C THR A 323 -22.53 -5.17 -11.68
N VAL A 324 -23.23 -5.81 -10.74
CA VAL A 324 -22.67 -6.85 -9.88
C VAL A 324 -22.23 -8.06 -10.74
N PRO A 325 -20.93 -8.43 -10.75
CA PRO A 325 -20.43 -9.59 -11.46
C PRO A 325 -20.74 -10.88 -10.70
N ALA A 326 -20.52 -12.02 -11.36
CA ALA A 326 -20.59 -13.32 -10.68
C ALA A 326 -19.58 -13.39 -9.51
N GLY A 327 -19.99 -13.98 -8.38
CA GLY A 327 -19.15 -14.13 -7.19
C GLY A 327 -19.10 -12.91 -6.26
N ALA A 328 -19.85 -11.85 -6.56
CA ALA A 328 -20.00 -10.66 -5.71
C ALA A 328 -21.40 -10.61 -5.04
N ASP A 329 -21.97 -11.78 -4.69
CA ASP A 329 -23.34 -11.90 -4.20
C ASP A 329 -23.60 -11.15 -2.88
N PHE A 330 -22.53 -10.80 -2.16
CA PHE A 330 -22.58 -9.94 -1.00
C PHE A 330 -22.97 -8.48 -1.32
N LEU A 331 -23.10 -8.08 -2.59
CA LEU A 331 -23.59 -6.75 -2.99
C LEU A 331 -25.02 -6.78 -3.56
N GLY A 332 -25.57 -7.95 -3.82
CA GLY A 332 -26.83 -8.14 -4.55
C GLY A 332 -26.72 -9.33 -5.48
N ARG A 333 -27.74 -9.56 -6.31
CA ARG A 333 -27.69 -10.64 -7.30
C ARG A 333 -26.80 -10.19 -8.46
N GLN A 334 -26.14 -11.15 -9.11
CA GLN A 334 -25.46 -10.89 -10.38
C GLN A 334 -26.42 -10.18 -11.35
N GLY A 335 -25.96 -9.08 -11.96
CA GLY A 335 -26.80 -8.25 -12.84
C GLY A 335 -27.49 -7.07 -12.14
N ASP A 336 -27.59 -7.05 -10.81
CA ASP A 336 -28.11 -5.88 -10.09
C ASP A 336 -27.14 -4.69 -10.26
N ALA A 337 -27.67 -3.47 -10.23
CA ALA A 337 -26.86 -2.25 -10.31
C ALA A 337 -26.46 -1.75 -8.91
N VAL A 338 -25.20 -1.33 -8.77
CA VAL A 338 -24.65 -0.73 -7.54
C VAL A 338 -23.78 0.47 -7.89
N TRP A 339 -23.63 1.40 -6.94
CA TRP A 339 -22.67 2.51 -7.05
C TRP A 339 -21.43 2.13 -6.25
N LEU A 340 -20.28 2.08 -6.93
CA LEU A 340 -19.02 1.65 -6.36
C LEU A 340 -17.97 2.75 -6.44
N LEU A 341 -17.56 3.27 -5.29
CA LEU A 341 -16.31 4.02 -5.21
C LEU A 341 -15.15 2.99 -5.19
N PRO A 342 -14.28 3.00 -6.20
CA PRO A 342 -13.25 1.98 -6.33
C PRO A 342 -12.11 2.19 -5.34
N GLN A 343 -11.52 1.09 -4.89
CA GLN A 343 -10.32 1.08 -4.07
C GLN A 343 -9.14 1.78 -4.75
N SER A 344 -9.06 1.74 -6.08
CA SER A 344 -8.06 2.46 -6.87
C SER A 344 -8.65 3.76 -7.40
N GLN A 345 -7.88 4.84 -7.34
CA GLN A 345 -8.35 6.15 -7.80
C GLN A 345 -8.76 6.13 -9.27
N GLN A 346 -9.90 6.78 -9.56
CA GLN A 346 -10.38 7.00 -10.91
C GLN A 346 -10.74 8.48 -11.09
N ALA A 347 -10.37 9.05 -12.24
CA ALA A 347 -10.68 10.44 -12.55
C ALA A 347 -12.19 10.68 -12.57
N GLY A 348 -12.63 11.81 -12.00
CA GLY A 348 -14.04 12.18 -11.93
C GLY A 348 -14.89 11.43 -10.88
N ILE A 349 -14.28 10.54 -10.09
CA ILE A 349 -14.92 9.83 -8.98
C ILE A 349 -14.25 10.24 -7.67
N VAL A 350 -15.06 10.47 -6.63
CA VAL A 350 -14.54 10.75 -5.28
C VAL A 350 -13.86 9.50 -4.72
N TRP A 351 -12.68 9.65 -4.15
CA TRP A 351 -11.84 8.54 -3.71
C TRP A 351 -11.61 8.61 -2.19
N PRO A 352 -12.54 8.06 -1.39
CA PRO A 352 -12.45 8.08 0.08
C PRO A 352 -11.52 7.00 0.62
N GLY A 353 -10.68 7.38 1.58
CA GLY A 353 -9.82 6.49 2.35
C GLY A 353 -9.96 6.69 3.86
N TRP A 354 -9.11 5.99 4.61
CA TRP A 354 -8.89 6.22 6.04
C TRP A 354 -7.41 6.43 6.32
N ASN A 355 -7.11 7.32 7.26
CA ASN A 355 -5.76 7.83 7.50
C ASN A 355 -5.45 7.99 9.00
N THR A 356 -4.31 7.48 9.44
CA THR A 356 -3.76 7.61 10.80
C THR A 356 -2.36 8.27 10.82
N GLN A 357 -1.99 8.95 9.74
CA GLN A 357 -0.69 9.60 9.51
C GLN A 357 -0.62 11.04 10.01
N HIS A 358 -1.73 11.64 10.45
CA HIS A 358 -1.68 12.99 11.01
C HIS A 358 -0.63 13.06 12.13
N GLU A 359 0.22 14.09 12.12
CA GLU A 359 1.44 14.13 12.92
C GLU A 359 1.14 14.03 14.43
N SER A 360 0.03 14.63 14.86
CA SER A 360 -0.45 14.54 16.25
C SER A 360 -0.84 13.13 16.67
N VAL A 361 -1.29 12.29 15.72
CA VAL A 361 -1.70 10.90 15.97
C VAL A 361 -0.46 10.03 16.03
N VAL A 362 0.44 10.15 15.05
CA VAL A 362 1.70 9.40 15.00
C VAL A 362 2.57 9.64 16.23
N SER A 363 2.66 10.89 16.70
CA SER A 363 3.46 11.26 17.88
C SER A 363 2.73 11.08 19.22
N GLY A 364 1.39 11.19 19.22
CA GLY A 364 0.59 11.31 20.44
C GLY A 364 -0.18 10.06 20.87
N VAL A 365 -0.21 9.01 20.04
CA VAL A 365 -0.92 7.74 20.30
C VAL A 365 0.04 6.57 20.29
N LYS A 366 -0.25 5.54 21.09
CA LYS A 366 0.45 4.25 21.08
C LYS A 366 -0.50 3.12 20.64
N GLY A 367 0.05 2.08 20.03
CA GLY A 367 -0.73 0.93 19.55
C GLY A 367 -1.40 1.23 18.21
N SER A 368 -2.64 0.79 18.03
CA SER A 368 -3.45 1.02 16.84
C SER A 368 -4.65 1.93 17.14
N VAL A 369 -5.21 2.52 16.08
CA VAL A 369 -6.52 3.18 16.12
C VAL A 369 -7.58 2.12 15.85
N THR A 370 -8.59 2.00 16.71
CA THR A 370 -9.76 1.16 16.43
C THR A 370 -10.78 1.98 15.67
N TRP A 371 -11.16 1.55 14.48
CA TRP A 371 -12.24 2.14 13.68
C TRP A 371 -13.48 1.26 13.76
N ALA A 372 -14.59 1.80 14.24
CA ALA A 372 -15.86 1.11 14.37
C ALA A 372 -16.95 1.75 13.51
N LEU A 373 -17.68 0.93 12.76
CA LEU A 373 -18.96 1.30 12.16
C LEU A 373 -20.07 0.98 13.18
N LYS A 374 -20.71 2.04 13.70
CA LYS A 374 -21.73 1.96 14.74
C LYS A 374 -23.15 1.81 14.19
N GLY A 375 -23.36 2.19 12.94
CA GLY A 375 -24.65 2.10 12.27
C GLY A 375 -24.64 2.77 10.91
N VAL A 376 -25.60 2.41 10.08
CA VAL A 376 -25.84 2.98 8.76
C VAL A 376 -27.33 3.26 8.62
N SER A 377 -27.68 4.49 8.22
CA SER A 377 -29.02 4.84 7.77
C SER A 377 -28.97 5.21 6.29
N GLY A 378 -29.89 4.70 5.48
CA GLY A 378 -29.95 4.95 4.06
C GLY A 378 -30.93 4.01 3.34
N PRO A 379 -31.22 4.24 2.06
CA PRO A 379 -32.25 3.50 1.31
C PRO A 379 -31.84 2.07 0.93
N GLY A 380 -30.54 1.75 0.95
CA GLY A 380 -30.01 0.45 0.54
C GLY A 380 -28.89 -0.03 1.45
N ARG A 381 -28.22 -1.09 1.01
CA ARG A 381 -27.04 -1.64 1.69
C ARG A 381 -25.81 -0.81 1.37
N PHE A 382 -25.01 -0.58 2.39
CA PHE A 382 -23.63 -0.16 2.33
C PHE A 382 -22.70 -1.35 2.61
N ALA A 383 -21.62 -1.48 1.84
CA ALA A 383 -20.50 -2.35 2.16
C ALA A 383 -19.15 -1.64 1.89
N LEU A 384 -18.20 -1.83 2.79
CA LEU A 384 -16.78 -1.51 2.60
C LEU A 384 -16.01 -2.82 2.52
N PHE A 385 -15.24 -2.99 1.46
CA PHE A 385 -14.46 -4.22 1.27
C PHE A 385 -13.19 -3.93 0.49
N LEU A 386 -12.22 -4.81 0.63
CA LEU A 386 -10.96 -4.77 -0.08
C LEU A 386 -10.95 -5.86 -1.14
N THR A 387 -10.23 -5.63 -2.23
CA THR A 387 -10.07 -6.62 -3.29
C THR A 387 -8.60 -6.92 -3.44
N GLY A 388 -8.20 -8.15 -3.14
CA GLY A 388 -6.80 -8.57 -3.31
C GLY A 388 -6.42 -8.73 -4.78
N SER A 389 -5.13 -8.89 -5.04
CA SER A 389 -4.55 -9.04 -6.39
C SER A 389 -5.17 -10.17 -7.24
N PHE A 390 -5.81 -11.16 -6.61
CA PHE A 390 -6.48 -12.28 -7.27
C PHE A 390 -8.02 -12.16 -7.27
N GLY A 391 -8.54 -10.95 -7.08
CA GLY A 391 -9.96 -10.63 -7.23
C GLY A 391 -10.87 -11.07 -6.08
N LYS A 392 -10.33 -11.71 -5.03
CA LYS A 392 -11.11 -12.06 -3.84
C LYS A 392 -11.44 -10.79 -3.05
N ALA A 393 -12.73 -10.61 -2.78
CA ALA A 393 -13.23 -9.56 -1.89
C ALA A 393 -13.09 -9.98 -0.41
N ASP A 394 -12.57 -9.08 0.43
CA ASP A 394 -12.61 -9.16 1.89
C ASP A 394 -13.51 -8.06 2.44
N VAL A 395 -14.66 -8.45 3.00
CA VAL A 395 -15.70 -7.52 3.44
C VAL A 395 -15.40 -7.02 4.85
N LEU A 396 -14.92 -5.78 4.93
CA LEU A 396 -14.55 -5.10 6.17
C LEU A 396 -15.77 -4.64 6.97
N PHE A 397 -16.69 -3.94 6.30
CA PHE A 397 -17.96 -3.51 6.88
C PHE A 397 -19.13 -3.82 5.97
N ASP A 398 -20.25 -4.18 6.57
CA ASP A 398 -21.45 -4.56 5.86
C ASP A 398 -22.69 -4.19 6.65
N SER A 399 -23.46 -3.23 6.14
CA SER A 399 -24.61 -2.67 6.86
C SER A 399 -25.73 -3.65 7.19
N VAL A 400 -25.76 -4.86 6.59
CA VAL A 400 -26.74 -5.90 6.97
C VAL A 400 -26.28 -6.76 8.15
N LYS A 401 -25.02 -6.67 8.55
CA LYS A 401 -24.48 -7.36 9.73
C LYS A 401 -24.73 -6.53 10.99
N ALA A 402 -24.74 -7.21 12.13
CA ALA A 402 -24.91 -6.57 13.43
C ALA A 402 -23.83 -5.50 13.69
N PHE A 403 -24.24 -4.40 14.32
CA PHE A 403 -23.34 -3.34 14.77
C PHE A 403 -23.04 -3.49 16.27
N PRO A 404 -21.87 -2.99 16.76
CA PRO A 404 -20.80 -2.36 15.98
C PRO A 404 -19.91 -3.37 15.27
N GLN A 405 -19.42 -2.99 14.10
CA GLN A 405 -18.34 -3.71 13.39
C GLN A 405 -17.05 -2.92 13.57
N GLN A 406 -15.89 -3.58 13.69
CA GLN A 406 -14.64 -2.90 14.08
C GLN A 406 -13.43 -3.43 13.30
N LEU A 407 -12.48 -2.54 13.06
CA LEU A 407 -11.18 -2.81 12.45
C LEU A 407 -10.08 -2.18 13.31
N SER A 408 -8.93 -2.85 13.41
CA SER A 408 -7.74 -2.28 14.02
C SER A 408 -6.85 -1.70 12.93
N VAL A 409 -6.63 -0.39 12.94
CA VAL A 409 -5.84 0.34 11.96
C VAL A 409 -4.48 0.69 12.59
N PRO A 410 -3.36 0.15 12.08
CA PRO A 410 -2.03 0.54 12.58
C PRO A 410 -1.81 2.05 12.48
N LEU A 411 -0.95 2.60 13.34
CA LEU A 411 -0.52 4.00 13.21
C LEU A 411 0.25 4.20 11.91
N ASN A 412 0.25 5.45 11.43
CA ASN A 412 0.91 5.83 10.18
C ASN A 412 0.39 5.05 8.95
N THR A 413 -0.89 4.68 8.95
CA THR A 413 -1.57 3.99 7.85
C THR A 413 -2.34 5.01 7.00
N HIS A 414 -2.27 4.84 5.68
CA HIS A 414 -3.15 5.46 4.71
C HIS A 414 -3.64 4.36 3.77
N ALA A 415 -4.94 4.14 3.75
CA ALA A 415 -5.52 3.07 2.95
C ALA A 415 -6.86 3.46 2.33
N HIS A 416 -7.18 2.79 1.23
CA HIS A 416 -8.43 2.90 0.50
C HIS A 416 -9.07 1.53 0.34
N GLY A 417 -10.38 1.51 0.17
CA GLY A 417 -11.17 0.32 -0.09
C GLY A 417 -12.30 0.61 -1.07
N ASN A 418 -13.04 -0.43 -1.42
CA ASN A 418 -14.21 -0.31 -2.27
C ASN A 418 -15.44 0.01 -1.41
N TRP A 419 -16.12 1.12 -1.71
CA TRP A 419 -17.35 1.52 -1.01
C TRP A 419 -18.54 1.31 -1.95
N ALA A 420 -19.39 0.33 -1.64
CA ALA A 420 -20.55 -0.03 -2.46
C ALA A 420 -21.86 0.41 -1.81
N PHE A 421 -22.76 0.95 -2.64
CA PHE A 421 -24.11 1.33 -2.26
C PHE A 421 -25.12 0.72 -3.24
N THR A 422 -26.16 0.06 -2.73
CA THR A 422 -27.10 -0.69 -3.60
C THR A 422 -28.30 0.12 -4.07
N ARG A 423 -28.51 1.33 -3.57
CA ARG A 423 -29.60 2.23 -3.99
C ARG A 423 -29.15 3.69 -3.99
N PRO A 424 -29.69 4.53 -4.88
CA PRO A 424 -29.48 5.97 -4.79
C PRO A 424 -30.23 6.56 -3.58
N GLY A 425 -29.65 7.60 -2.99
CA GLY A 425 -30.21 8.40 -1.89
C GLY A 425 -29.15 8.84 -0.88
N LEU A 426 -29.60 9.45 0.22
CA LEU A 426 -28.71 9.88 1.30
C LEU A 426 -28.40 8.73 2.27
N TYR A 427 -27.11 8.54 2.54
CA TYR A 427 -26.58 7.63 3.53
C TYR A 427 -25.89 8.41 4.66
N ARG A 428 -26.11 7.95 5.89
CA ARG A 428 -25.46 8.45 7.11
C ARG A 428 -24.78 7.29 7.82
N LEU A 429 -23.45 7.31 7.85
CA LEU A 429 -22.63 6.28 8.48
C LEU A 429 -22.13 6.83 9.83
N ALA A 430 -22.55 6.21 10.93
CA ALA A 430 -22.05 6.53 12.26
C ALA A 430 -20.69 5.84 12.46
N VAL A 431 -19.62 6.63 12.41
CA VAL A 431 -18.23 6.17 12.50
C VAL A 431 -17.63 6.58 13.84
N GLN A 432 -16.94 5.65 14.49
CA GLN A 432 -16.23 5.91 15.74
C GLN A 432 -14.76 5.52 15.54
N MET A 433 -13.85 6.36 16.03
CA MET A 433 -12.42 6.04 16.11
C MET A 433 -11.99 6.20 17.55
N SER A 434 -11.20 5.25 18.05
CA SER A 434 -10.63 5.28 19.39
C SER A 434 -9.16 4.88 19.38
N GLY A 435 -8.43 5.34 20.41
CA GLY A 435 -7.02 5.07 20.58
C GLY A 435 -6.58 5.30 22.02
N THR A 436 -5.31 5.04 22.29
CA THR A 436 -4.69 5.32 23.59
C THR A 436 -3.56 6.30 23.42
N THR A 437 -3.61 7.44 24.11
CA THR A 437 -2.52 8.42 24.04
C THR A 437 -1.21 7.84 24.57
N SER A 438 -0.07 8.44 24.21
CA SER A 438 1.24 8.06 24.73
C SER A 438 1.30 8.12 26.27
N ALA A 439 0.52 9.01 26.89
CA ALA A 439 0.33 9.10 28.35
C ALA A 439 -0.58 8.00 28.94
N GLY A 440 -1.11 7.08 28.13
CA GLY A 440 -1.94 5.97 28.57
C GLY A 440 -3.45 6.27 28.69
N LYS A 441 -3.92 7.44 28.25
CA LYS A 441 -5.34 7.81 28.35
C LYS A 441 -6.11 7.30 27.13
N ALA A 442 -7.28 6.69 27.36
CA ALA A 442 -8.21 6.37 26.28
C ALA A 442 -8.83 7.65 25.68
N VAL A 443 -8.90 7.69 24.35
CA VAL A 443 -9.55 8.75 23.58
C VAL A 443 -10.48 8.13 22.54
N THR A 444 -11.62 8.78 22.30
CA THR A 444 -12.61 8.34 21.33
C THR A 444 -13.40 9.52 20.80
N ASP A 445 -13.86 9.42 19.56
CA ASP A 445 -14.79 10.35 18.95
C ASP A 445 -15.75 9.57 18.05
N THR A 446 -16.97 10.08 17.89
CA THR A 446 -17.99 9.50 17.02
C THR A 446 -18.60 10.59 16.15
N LYS A 447 -18.58 10.38 14.84
CA LYS A 447 -19.07 11.33 13.84
C LYS A 447 -20.00 10.64 12.85
N THR A 448 -20.70 11.44 12.07
CA THR A 448 -21.51 10.95 10.95
C THR A 448 -20.83 11.33 9.65
N LEU A 449 -20.54 10.35 8.80
CA LEU A 449 -20.21 10.60 7.40
C LEU A 449 -21.50 10.67 6.59
N THR A 450 -21.66 11.72 5.78
CA THR A 450 -22.82 11.88 4.89
C THR A 450 -22.41 11.62 3.45
N ILE A 451 -23.11 10.69 2.81
CA ILE A 451 -22.87 10.30 1.42
C ILE A 451 -24.18 10.46 0.64
N ALA A 452 -24.15 11.22 -0.46
CA ALA A 452 -25.23 11.28 -1.44
C ALA A 452 -24.90 10.31 -2.58
N VAL A 453 -25.80 9.38 -2.89
CA VAL A 453 -25.58 8.35 -3.91
C VAL A 453 -26.53 8.53 -5.08
N GLY A 454 -25.98 8.53 -6.28
CA GLY A 454 -26.67 8.71 -7.56
C GLY A 454 -26.92 10.17 -7.91
N ASP A 455 -27.04 10.43 -9.22
CA ASP A 455 -27.27 11.79 -9.75
C ASP A 455 -28.69 12.30 -9.43
N SER A 456 -29.62 11.39 -9.12
CA SER A 456 -30.97 11.73 -8.67
C SER A 456 -31.05 12.23 -7.22
N THR A 457 -29.95 12.15 -6.46
CA THR A 457 -29.91 12.56 -5.05
C THR A 457 -29.31 13.95 -4.95
N ASP A 458 -30.06 14.90 -4.36
CA ASP A 458 -29.52 16.22 -4.07
C ASP A 458 -28.47 16.16 -2.94
N PRO A 459 -27.19 16.41 -3.20
CA PRO A 459 -26.16 16.38 -2.17
C PRO A 459 -26.29 17.54 -1.16
N ALA A 460 -26.94 18.65 -1.53
CA ALA A 460 -27.12 19.78 -0.61
C ALA A 460 -28.05 19.42 0.56
N SER A 461 -29.00 18.52 0.34
CA SER A 461 -29.88 17.97 1.39
C SER A 461 -29.13 17.16 2.46
N GLY A 462 -27.87 16.79 2.20
CA GLY A 462 -27.01 16.12 3.18
C GLY A 462 -26.56 17.02 4.33
N PHE A 463 -26.50 18.34 4.12
CA PHE A 463 -26.09 19.32 5.13
C PHE A 463 -27.22 19.62 6.12
N GLY A 464 -27.08 19.17 7.36
CA GLY A 464 -28.08 19.37 8.42
C GLY A 464 -27.87 18.39 9.57
N SER A 465 -28.26 18.79 10.78
CA SER A 465 -27.95 18.03 11.99
C SER A 465 -28.62 16.67 12.02
N ALA A 466 -27.81 15.62 12.24
CA ALA A 466 -28.22 14.50 13.07
C ALA A 466 -28.42 15.01 14.51
N ALA A 467 -29.51 15.74 14.77
CA ALA A 467 -29.96 16.11 16.10
C ALA A 467 -31.27 15.37 16.34
N GLY A 468 -31.22 14.36 17.20
CA GLY A 468 -32.36 13.49 17.49
C GLY A 468 -32.08 12.39 18.51
N SER A 469 -31.25 12.63 19.53
CA SER A 469 -31.50 12.02 20.84
C SER A 469 -32.72 12.75 21.41
N GLY A 470 -33.90 12.20 21.14
CA GLY A 470 -35.19 12.72 21.57
C GLY A 470 -36.04 11.58 22.11
N THR A 471 -36.10 11.52 23.43
CA THR A 471 -37.06 10.79 24.25
C THR A 471 -38.49 10.87 23.71
N GLY A 472 -39.22 9.76 23.89
CA GLY A 472 -40.53 9.53 23.30
C GLY A 472 -41.56 10.64 23.55
N SER A 473 -42.41 10.82 22.54
CA SER A 473 -43.78 11.25 22.75
C SER A 473 -44.67 10.42 21.84
N ALA A 474 -45.55 9.68 22.50
CA ALA A 474 -46.60 8.91 21.89
C ALA A 474 -47.65 9.83 21.27
N ALA A 475 -47.97 9.58 20.00
CA ALA A 475 -49.24 9.89 19.34
C ALA A 475 -49.25 8.93 18.13
N GLY A 476 -50.02 7.85 18.09
CA GLY A 476 -51.47 7.84 18.20
C GLY A 476 -52.03 7.65 16.77
N SER A 477 -52.02 6.41 16.26
CA SER A 477 -52.85 6.02 15.12
C SER A 477 -53.46 4.65 15.39
N GLY A 478 -54.78 4.62 15.47
CA GLY A 478 -55.57 3.46 15.86
C GLY A 478 -55.47 2.29 14.89
N THR A 479 -55.43 1.09 15.46
CA THR A 479 -55.76 -0.16 14.79
C THR A 479 -57.17 -0.56 15.22
N GLY A 480 -58.04 -0.76 14.23
CA GLY A 480 -59.32 -1.44 14.41
C GLY A 480 -59.14 -2.95 14.22
N SER A 481 -59.76 -3.71 15.14
CA SER A 481 -60.21 -5.11 15.02
C SER A 481 -59.14 -6.20 14.81
N ALA A 482 -59.27 -7.42 15.32
CA ALA A 482 -60.12 -8.01 16.34
C ALA A 482 -59.50 -9.39 16.69
N ALA A 483 -59.67 -9.77 17.95
CA ALA A 483 -59.65 -11.10 18.58
C ALA A 483 -59.25 -12.36 17.79
N GLY A 484 -58.40 -13.14 18.45
CA GLY A 484 -58.20 -14.58 18.24
C GLY A 484 -57.41 -15.19 19.41
N SER A 485 -58.10 -15.46 20.51
CA SER A 485 -57.61 -16.03 21.77
C SER A 485 -57.03 -17.44 21.65
N GLY A 486 -55.97 -17.72 22.42
CA GLY A 486 -55.47 -19.07 22.65
C GLY A 486 -54.46 -19.09 23.79
N THR A 487 -54.97 -19.27 25.01
CA THR A 487 -54.25 -19.43 26.29
C THR A 487 -53.31 -20.64 26.31
N GLY A 488 -52.15 -20.48 26.97
CA GLY A 488 -51.27 -21.58 27.32
C GLY A 488 -50.10 -21.12 28.19
N THR A 489 -50.32 -21.07 29.51
CA THR A 489 -49.31 -20.87 30.56
C THR A 489 -48.32 -22.03 30.63
N GLY A 490 -47.03 -21.72 30.75
CA GLY A 490 -45.98 -22.69 31.03
C GLY A 490 -44.70 -22.01 31.53
N THR A 491 -44.54 -21.96 32.84
CA THR A 491 -43.35 -21.55 33.59
C THR A 491 -42.19 -22.53 33.32
N GLY A 492 -40.96 -22.04 33.16
CA GLY A 492 -39.78 -22.89 33.00
C GLY A 492 -38.48 -22.09 33.03
N ASP A 493 -37.75 -22.26 34.12
CA ASP A 493 -36.51 -21.63 34.55
C ASP A 493 -35.27 -22.31 33.93
N GLY A 494 -34.11 -21.64 34.01
CA GLY A 494 -32.79 -22.28 34.09
C GLY A 494 -32.17 -22.83 32.80
N GLY A 495 -31.02 -22.27 32.41
CA GLY A 495 -30.19 -22.79 31.32
C GLY A 495 -29.32 -24.00 31.72
N THR A 496 -28.76 -24.64 30.70
CA THR A 496 -27.44 -25.29 30.73
C THR A 496 -26.84 -25.32 29.34
N ASP A 497 -25.52 -25.19 29.36
CA ASP A 497 -24.59 -25.25 28.25
C ASP A 497 -24.67 -26.57 27.46
N GLN A 498 -24.56 -26.49 26.14
CA GLN A 498 -23.90 -27.57 25.40
C GLN A 498 -23.18 -27.07 24.15
N GLU A 499 -21.87 -27.29 24.20
CA GLU A 499 -20.90 -27.16 23.13
C GLU A 499 -21.36 -27.88 21.85
N GLY A 500 -21.44 -27.12 20.77
CA GLY A 500 -21.51 -27.62 19.39
C GLY A 500 -20.29 -27.16 18.60
N GLY A 501 -19.09 -27.53 19.07
CA GLY A 501 -17.84 -27.31 18.36
C GLY A 501 -17.73 -28.26 17.16
N GLY A 502 -18.09 -27.77 15.97
CA GLY A 502 -17.83 -28.42 14.67
C GLY A 502 -16.90 -27.55 13.82
N PRO A 503 -15.83 -28.11 13.23
CA PRO A 503 -14.68 -27.36 12.73
C PRO A 503 -14.98 -26.63 11.42
N LEU A 504 -14.83 -25.30 11.42
CA LEU A 504 -14.83 -24.52 10.18
C LEU A 504 -13.51 -24.73 9.42
N PRO A 505 -13.56 -24.97 8.10
CA PRO A 505 -12.38 -25.19 7.29
C PRO A 505 -11.53 -23.91 7.20
N ARG A 506 -10.30 -24.03 7.71
CA ARG A 506 -9.19 -23.11 7.49
C ARG A 506 -8.82 -23.08 6.01
N THR A 507 -8.86 -21.91 5.40
CA THR A 507 -7.99 -21.57 4.25
C THR A 507 -7.58 -20.09 4.31
N GLY A 508 -6.28 -19.85 4.23
CA GLY A 508 -5.67 -18.52 4.04
C GLY A 508 -5.16 -17.85 5.32
N ALA A 509 -3.94 -18.21 5.74
CA ALA A 509 -3.18 -17.49 6.75
C ALA A 509 -2.96 -16.03 6.31
N GLY A 510 -3.18 -15.08 7.22
CA GLY A 510 -2.96 -13.67 6.89
C GLY A 510 -2.97 -12.68 8.04
N TRP A 511 -2.93 -13.07 9.31
CA TRP A 511 -2.69 -12.08 10.38
C TRP A 511 -1.87 -12.66 11.53
N VAL A 512 -0.92 -11.83 12.00
CA VAL A 512 -0.09 -11.95 13.21
C VAL A 512 1.18 -12.82 13.11
N LEU A 513 2.28 -12.20 12.68
CA LEU A 513 3.51 -12.14 13.50
C LEU A 513 4.24 -10.81 13.23
N THR A 514 3.90 -9.80 14.03
CA THR A 514 4.78 -8.64 14.24
C THR A 514 6.05 -9.09 14.93
N ALA A 515 7.17 -8.50 14.51
CA ALA A 515 8.49 -8.55 15.11
C ALA A 515 8.52 -8.03 16.57
N ALA A 516 7.94 -8.79 17.51
CA ALA A 516 8.02 -8.51 18.95
C ALA A 516 8.92 -9.51 19.71
N ALA A 517 9.43 -10.56 19.07
CA ALA A 517 10.34 -11.52 19.71
C ALA A 517 11.83 -11.18 19.56
N ALA A 518 12.23 -10.34 18.59
CA ALA A 518 13.63 -9.92 18.43
C ALA A 518 14.01 -8.75 19.37
N GLY A 519 13.07 -7.87 19.71
CA GLY A 519 13.32 -6.72 20.59
C GLY A 519 13.52 -7.11 22.06
N VAL A 520 12.76 -8.09 22.57
CA VAL A 520 12.89 -8.53 23.97
C VAL A 520 14.17 -9.34 24.18
N VAL A 521 14.59 -10.14 23.19
CA VAL A 521 15.86 -10.88 23.26
C VAL A 521 17.07 -9.93 23.16
N LEU A 522 17.01 -8.88 22.33
CA LEU A 522 18.10 -7.88 22.25
C LEU A 522 18.21 -6.99 23.49
N VAL A 523 17.10 -6.67 24.16
CA VAL A 523 17.13 -5.92 25.43
C VAL A 523 17.64 -6.80 26.57
N VAL A 524 17.24 -8.09 26.64
CA VAL A 524 17.73 -9.02 27.67
C VAL A 524 19.21 -9.34 27.47
N VAL A 525 19.67 -9.55 26.22
CA VAL A 525 21.09 -9.76 25.89
C VAL A 525 21.90 -8.48 26.11
N GLY A 526 21.36 -7.31 25.77
CA GLY A 526 22.01 -6.01 26.01
C GLY A 526 22.18 -5.67 27.50
N VAL A 527 21.18 -5.96 28.33
CA VAL A 527 21.24 -5.78 29.78
C VAL A 527 22.20 -6.79 30.42
N LEU A 528 22.20 -8.06 29.98
CA LEU A 528 23.17 -9.05 30.44
C LEU A 528 24.62 -8.68 30.07
N LEU A 529 24.86 -8.20 28.85
CA LEU A 529 26.19 -7.75 28.41
C LEU A 529 26.68 -6.51 29.18
N LEU A 530 25.79 -5.56 29.51
CA LEU A 530 26.13 -4.39 30.33
C LEU A 530 26.43 -4.75 31.80
N VAL A 531 25.72 -5.74 32.37
CA VAL A 531 25.98 -6.23 33.73
C VAL A 531 27.30 -7.01 33.80
N PHE A 532 27.64 -7.82 32.78
CA PHE A 532 28.93 -8.51 32.71
C PHE A 532 30.10 -7.56 32.41
N ALA A 533 29.90 -6.50 31.62
CA ALA A 533 30.91 -5.48 31.36
C ALA A 533 31.18 -4.59 32.59
N ARG A 534 30.16 -4.29 33.41
CA ARG A 534 30.34 -3.57 34.69
C ARG A 534 31.02 -4.43 35.77
N ARG A 535 30.77 -5.75 35.81
CA ARG A 535 31.45 -6.65 36.76
C ARG A 535 32.93 -6.89 36.45
N ARG A 536 33.36 -6.76 35.17
CA ARG A 536 34.78 -6.88 34.78
C ARG A 536 35.62 -5.60 34.95
N ARG A 537 35.00 -4.47 35.30
CA ARG A 537 35.71 -3.20 35.55
C ARG A 537 36.03 -2.93 37.03
N HIS A 538 35.71 -3.86 37.92
CA HIS A 538 36.02 -3.77 39.35
C HIS A 538 36.99 -4.86 39.83
N THR A 539 37.99 -5.19 39.03
CA THR A 539 39.07 -6.06 39.49
C THR A 539 40.39 -5.62 38.87
N VAL A 540 41.36 -5.29 39.74
CA VAL A 540 42.82 -5.11 39.52
C VAL A 540 43.22 -3.69 39.04
N LEU A 541 43.98 -2.83 39.74
CA LEU A 541 44.91 -2.90 40.91
C LEU A 541 45.18 -1.46 41.49
N PRO A 542 45.84 -1.31 42.66
CA PRO A 542 45.95 -0.07 43.44
C PRO A 542 47.09 0.88 43.00
N ASP A 543 46.91 2.14 43.42
CA ASP A 543 47.83 3.29 43.28
C ASP A 543 49.23 3.03 43.87
N ALA A 544 50.24 3.48 43.13
CA ALA A 544 51.59 3.72 43.63
C ALA A 544 52.12 5.04 43.05
N THR A 545 52.10 6.10 43.85
CA THR A 545 53.00 7.26 43.70
C THR A 545 53.36 7.85 45.05
N GLY A 546 54.66 7.98 45.31
CA GLY A 546 55.18 8.86 46.36
C GLY A 546 56.56 8.46 46.88
N GLY A 547 57.63 8.88 46.19
CA GLY A 547 58.97 8.99 46.78
C GLY A 547 58.95 10.02 47.94
N VAL A 548 59.43 9.66 49.14
CA VAL A 548 60.81 9.77 49.68
C VAL A 548 61.37 11.20 49.68
N ALA A 549 61.28 11.83 50.86
CA ALA A 549 62.43 12.45 51.52
C ALA A 549 63.03 11.36 52.44
N ALA A 550 64.35 11.18 52.59
CA ALA A 550 65.48 12.07 52.32
C ALA A 550 66.47 11.52 51.28
#